data_AF-A0A832LZB0-F1
#
_entry.id   AF-A0A832LZB0-F1
#
_cell.length_a   1.000
_cell.length_b   1.000
_cell.length_c   1.000
_cell.angle_alpha   90.00
_cell.angle_beta   90.00
_cell.angle_gamma   90.00
#
_symmetry.space_group_name_H-M   'P 1'
#
loop_
_entity.id
_entity.type
_entity.pdbx_description
1 polymer ?
#
loop_
_entity_poly.entity_id
_entity_poly.type
_entity_poly.pdbx_seq_one_letter_code
_entity_poly.pdbx_strand_id
1 'polypeptide(L)'
;MKYLFILIFAFIFISCGNKTNETVIRNNQENNEGEDTTSLSPPEAFSYVLSNQILGANDEDLELYLENEIYPMVSKSEKVTIDEISSSLFLLTYYEGETEKNLLIQKFYNPVKDEIFFVKSETTLTPKKQFLK
;
A
#
# COMPACT_ATOMS: atom_id res chain seq x y z
N MET A 1 54.50 -1.89 4.59
CA MET A 1 53.57 -2.12 3.46
C MET A 1 52.21 -2.51 4.02
N LYS A 2 51.32 -1.54 4.21
CA LYS A 2 49.92 -1.78 4.56
C LYS A 2 49.11 -0.67 3.90
N TYR A 3 48.48 -1.00 2.78
CA TYR A 3 47.68 -0.10 1.98
C TYR A 3 46.36 0.15 2.71
N LEU A 4 46.07 1.41 3.03
CA LEU A 4 44.78 1.84 3.51
C LEU A 4 44.14 2.69 2.40
N PHE A 5 43.38 2.03 1.54
CA PHE A 5 42.47 2.66 0.61
C PHE A 5 41.12 2.81 1.30
N ILE A 6 40.74 4.03 1.66
CA ILE A 6 39.34 4.38 1.90
C ILE A 6 39.07 5.69 1.15
N LEU A 7 38.26 5.55 0.12
CA LEU A 7 37.87 6.57 -0.84
C LEU A 7 36.41 6.90 -0.50
N ILE A 8 36.18 7.98 0.24
CA ILE A 8 34.83 8.49 0.53
C ILE A 8 34.62 9.70 -0.38
N PHE A 9 33.93 9.47 -1.49
CA PHE A 9 33.36 10.52 -2.31
C PHE A 9 32.19 11.15 -1.55
N ALA A 10 32.43 12.32 -0.96
CA ALA A 10 31.37 13.20 -0.48
C ALA A 10 30.78 13.95 -1.68
N PHE A 11 29.68 13.45 -2.25
CA PHE A 11 28.84 14.23 -3.13
C PHE A 11 27.84 15.04 -2.29
N ILE A 12 28.25 16.24 -1.91
CA ILE A 12 27.36 17.27 -1.38
C ILE A 12 26.83 18.05 -2.58
N PHE A 13 25.70 17.62 -3.15
CA PHE A 13 24.91 18.50 -4.02
C PHE A 13 23.91 19.28 -3.17
N ILE A 14 24.41 20.34 -2.53
CA ILE A 14 23.57 21.45 -2.10
C ILE A 14 23.38 22.33 -3.33
N SER A 15 22.21 22.22 -3.98
CA SER A 15 21.72 23.27 -4.87
C SER A 15 20.52 23.91 -4.21
N CYS A 16 20.77 25.06 -3.58
CA CYS A 16 19.75 25.94 -3.02
C CYS A 16 19.65 27.18 -3.90
N GLY A 17 18.43 27.47 -4.34
CA GLY A 17 17.96 28.85 -4.54
C GLY A 17 18.02 29.41 -5.95
N ASN A 18 16.86 29.46 -6.60
CA ASN A 18 16.44 30.70 -7.23
C ASN A 18 14.97 31.00 -6.92
N LYS A 19 14.76 32.15 -6.29
CA LYS A 19 13.46 32.75 -5.98
C LYS A 19 12.86 33.30 -7.28
N THR A 20 11.60 32.97 -7.56
CA THR A 20 10.69 33.93 -8.22
C THR A 20 9.27 33.70 -7.71
N ASN A 21 8.76 34.70 -6.96
CA ASN A 21 7.35 34.85 -6.65
C ASN A 21 6.63 35.28 -7.92
N GLU A 22 5.62 34.53 -8.36
CA GLU A 22 4.50 35.09 -9.10
C GLU A 22 3.22 34.28 -8.81
N THR A 23 2.23 35.00 -8.32
CA THR A 23 0.91 34.54 -7.90
C THR A 23 0.04 34.22 -9.11
N VAL A 24 -0.52 33.00 -9.20
CA VAL A 24 -1.71 32.74 -10.03
C VAL A 24 -2.68 31.85 -9.25
N ILE A 25 -3.80 32.45 -8.83
CA ILE A 25 -5.01 31.75 -8.40
C ILE A 25 -5.62 31.10 -9.65
N ARG A 26 -5.74 29.77 -9.70
CA ARG A 26 -6.71 29.08 -10.55
C ARG A 26 -6.91 27.62 -10.13
N ASN A 27 -8.15 27.33 -9.73
CA ASN A 27 -8.81 26.03 -9.64
C ASN A 27 -8.13 24.92 -8.83
N ASN A 28 -8.69 24.65 -7.65
CA ASN A 28 -8.69 23.31 -7.06
C ASN A 28 -9.46 22.36 -8.01
N GLN A 29 -8.78 21.87 -9.04
CA GLN A 29 -8.95 20.49 -9.46
C GLN A 29 -7.94 19.73 -8.62
N GLU A 30 -8.42 18.90 -7.70
CA GLU A 30 -7.62 17.83 -7.12
C GLU A 30 -7.10 16.98 -8.29
N ASN A 31 -5.86 17.25 -8.68
CA ASN A 31 -5.05 16.31 -9.44
C ASN A 31 -4.81 15.12 -8.51
N ASN A 32 -5.73 14.15 -8.53
CA ASN A 32 -5.33 12.75 -8.39
C ASN A 32 -4.54 12.39 -9.66
N GLU A 33 -3.32 12.92 -9.76
CA GLU A 33 -2.28 12.28 -10.54
C GLU A 33 -2.00 10.96 -9.82
N GLY A 34 -2.79 9.93 -10.14
CA GLY A 34 -2.49 8.58 -9.71
C GLY A 34 -1.09 8.27 -10.21
N GLU A 35 -0.15 8.04 -9.29
CA GLU A 35 1.23 7.75 -9.68
C GLU A 35 1.21 6.57 -10.65
N ASP A 36 1.94 6.73 -11.74
CA ASP A 36 2.04 5.73 -12.79
C ASP A 36 2.77 4.49 -12.23
N THR A 37 1.99 3.46 -11.92
CA THR A 37 2.51 2.19 -11.35
C THR A 37 3.28 1.37 -12.38
N THR A 38 3.43 1.82 -13.64
CA THR A 38 4.15 1.09 -14.69
C THR A 38 5.63 0.87 -14.39
N SER A 39 6.20 1.63 -13.44
CA SER A 39 7.58 1.47 -12.99
C SER A 39 7.75 0.49 -11.82
N LEU A 40 6.66 0.10 -11.15
CA LEU A 40 6.67 -0.76 -9.97
C LEU A 40 6.71 -2.24 -10.35
N SER A 41 7.31 -3.07 -9.48
CA SER A 41 7.18 -4.52 -9.60
C SER A 41 5.72 -4.96 -9.34
N PRO A 42 5.29 -6.14 -9.83
CA PRO A 42 3.92 -6.60 -9.60
C PRO A 42 3.47 -6.66 -8.13
N PRO A 43 4.30 -7.10 -7.16
CA PRO A 43 3.96 -7.02 -5.74
C PRO A 43 3.76 -5.59 -5.23
N GLU A 44 4.66 -4.67 -5.59
CA GLU A 44 4.59 -3.25 -5.19
C GLU A 44 3.38 -2.55 -5.82
N ALA A 45 3.11 -2.81 -7.10
CA ALA A 45 1.93 -2.28 -7.77
C ALA A 45 0.64 -2.81 -7.12
N PHE A 46 0.63 -4.09 -6.72
CA PHE A 46 -0.51 -4.70 -6.04
C PHE A 46 -0.79 -4.02 -4.69
N SER A 47 0.22 -3.89 -3.82
CA SER A 47 0.05 -3.28 -2.50
C SER A 47 -0.34 -1.80 -2.61
N TYR A 48 0.34 -1.05 -3.49
CA TYR A 48 0.08 0.37 -3.71
C TYR A 48 -1.34 0.63 -4.21
N VAL A 49 -1.80 -0.12 -5.23
CA VAL A 49 -3.15 0.07 -5.78
C VAL A 49 -4.21 -0.25 -4.73
N LEU A 50 -4.06 -1.37 -4.01
CA LEU A 50 -5.05 -1.76 -3.00
C LEU A 50 -5.08 -0.77 -1.83
N SER A 51 -3.94 -0.36 -1.28
CA SER A 51 -3.90 0.53 -0.12
C SER A 51 -4.20 1.98 -0.49
N ASN A 52 -3.48 2.56 -1.45
CA ASN A 52 -3.55 4.00 -1.71
C ASN A 52 -4.66 4.37 -2.68
N GLN A 53 -4.85 3.61 -3.76
CA GLN A 53 -5.83 3.98 -4.79
C GLN A 53 -7.25 3.51 -4.44
N ILE A 54 -7.39 2.32 -3.85
CA ILE A 54 -8.71 1.75 -3.50
C ILE A 54 -9.13 2.17 -2.10
N LEU A 55 -8.30 1.94 -1.08
CA LEU A 55 -8.67 2.31 0.29
C LEU A 55 -8.44 3.80 0.60
N GLY A 56 -7.53 4.48 -0.13
CA GLY A 56 -7.07 5.80 0.27
C GLY A 56 -6.29 5.79 1.60
N ALA A 57 -5.80 4.61 1.99
CA ALA A 57 -5.05 4.38 3.21
C ALA A 57 -3.56 4.57 2.91
N ASN A 58 -3.02 5.73 3.27
CA ASN A 58 -1.58 5.98 3.31
C ASN A 58 -0.96 5.23 4.51
N ASP A 59 -0.95 3.89 4.46
CA ASP A 59 -0.59 2.97 5.54
C ASP A 59 0.52 2.03 5.08
N GLU A 60 1.77 2.46 5.29
CA GLU A 60 2.97 1.74 4.86
C GLU A 60 3.04 0.31 5.43
N ASP A 61 2.59 0.11 6.68
CA ASP A 61 2.55 -1.22 7.29
C ASP A 61 1.59 -2.15 6.56
N LEU A 62 0.43 -1.62 6.14
CA LEU A 62 -0.55 -2.38 5.36
C LEU A 62 -0.01 -2.68 3.97
N GLU A 63 0.61 -1.71 3.30
CA GLU A 63 1.25 -1.93 1.99
C GLU A 63 2.28 -3.06 2.03
N LEU A 64 3.21 -3.00 2.99
CA LEU A 64 4.23 -4.04 3.18
C LEU A 64 3.60 -5.40 3.48
N TYR A 65 2.52 -5.45 4.27
CA TYR A 65 1.81 -6.70 4.54
C TYR A 65 1.12 -7.25 3.29
N LEU A 66 0.45 -6.39 2.52
CA LEU A 66 -0.21 -6.78 1.27
C LEU A 66 0.82 -7.32 0.25
N GLU A 67 1.97 -6.68 0.15
CA GLU A 67 3.05 -7.08 -0.74
C GLU A 67 3.67 -8.43 -0.35
N ASN A 68 4.06 -8.58 0.92
CA ASN A 68 4.87 -9.72 1.34
C ASN A 68 4.03 -10.95 1.71
N GLU A 69 2.84 -10.74 2.28
CA GLU A 69 2.06 -11.82 2.89
C GLU A 69 0.79 -12.20 2.12
N ILE A 70 0.21 -11.25 1.36
CA ILE A 70 -1.03 -11.46 0.64
C ILE A 70 -0.78 -11.73 -0.85
N TYR A 71 0.04 -10.90 -1.50
CA TYR A 71 0.33 -11.04 -2.93
C TYR A 71 0.78 -12.46 -3.32
N PRO A 72 1.69 -13.15 -2.59
CA PRO A 72 2.07 -14.52 -2.96
C PRO A 72 0.88 -15.49 -2.98
N MET A 73 -0.10 -15.29 -2.09
CA MET A 73 -1.30 -16.13 -1.99
C MET A 73 -2.27 -15.88 -3.14
N VAL A 74 -2.43 -14.61 -3.54
CA VAL A 74 -3.46 -14.18 -4.50
C VAL A 74 -2.91 -13.86 -5.89
N SER A 75 -1.61 -13.98 -6.12
CA SER A 75 -0.91 -13.62 -7.37
C SER A 75 -1.44 -14.30 -8.65
N LYS A 76 -2.15 -15.44 -8.50
CA LYS A 76 -2.78 -16.16 -9.60
C LYS A 76 -4.27 -15.83 -9.79
N SER A 77 -4.81 -14.96 -8.94
CA SER A 77 -6.21 -14.57 -8.99
C SER A 77 -6.44 -13.60 -10.14
N GLU A 78 -7.53 -13.78 -10.87
CA GLU A 78 -7.90 -12.88 -11.97
C GLU A 78 -8.37 -11.51 -11.45
N LYS A 79 -8.93 -11.50 -10.24
CA LYS A 79 -9.47 -10.30 -9.61
C LYS A 79 -9.22 -10.35 -8.11
N VAL A 80 -8.81 -9.19 -7.57
CA VAL A 80 -8.67 -8.94 -6.14
C VAL A 80 -9.32 -7.59 -5.83
N THR A 81 -10.08 -7.52 -4.74
CA THR A 81 -10.63 -6.27 -4.19
C THR A 81 -10.37 -6.22 -2.71
N ILE A 82 -10.32 -5.01 -2.15
CA ILE A 82 -10.21 -4.79 -0.72
C ILE A 82 -11.22 -3.74 -0.29
N ASP A 83 -11.88 -3.98 0.84
CA ASP A 83 -12.85 -3.07 1.45
C ASP A 83 -12.43 -2.81 2.91
N GLU A 84 -12.52 -1.56 3.35
CA GLU A 84 -12.36 -1.21 4.76
C GLU A 84 -13.68 -1.46 5.51
N ILE A 85 -13.66 -2.35 6.51
CA ILE A 85 -14.78 -2.52 7.45
C ILE A 85 -14.64 -1.53 8.61
N SER A 86 -13.40 -1.30 9.06
CA SER A 86 -13.02 -0.29 10.04
C SER A 86 -11.54 0.03 9.91
N SER A 87 -11.06 1.04 10.63
CA SER A 87 -9.64 1.47 10.62
C SER A 87 -8.62 0.40 11.01
N SER A 88 -9.07 -0.77 11.47
CA SER A 88 -8.21 -1.90 11.80
C SER A 88 -8.65 -3.22 11.17
N LEU A 89 -9.72 -3.24 10.37
CA LEU A 89 -10.27 -4.47 9.80
C LEU A 89 -10.60 -4.26 8.33
N PHE A 90 -10.01 -5.08 7.48
CA PHE A 90 -10.17 -5.05 6.05
C PHE A 90 -10.71 -6.39 5.55
N LEU A 91 -11.53 -6.36 4.50
CA LEU A 91 -12.03 -7.53 3.79
C LEU A 91 -11.39 -7.58 2.42
N LEU A 92 -10.61 -8.62 2.16
CA LEU A 92 -10.02 -8.88 0.85
C LEU A 92 -10.78 -10.00 0.16
N THR A 93 -11.28 -9.73 -1.04
CA THR A 93 -12.00 -10.69 -1.88
C THR A 93 -11.15 -11.03 -3.10
N TYR A 94 -11.00 -12.32 -3.40
CA TYR A 94 -10.24 -12.78 -4.56
C TYR A 94 -10.87 -14.02 -5.18
N TYR A 95 -10.49 -14.33 -6.43
CA TYR A 95 -11.05 -15.45 -7.19
C TYR A 95 -10.01 -16.52 -7.49
N GLU A 96 -10.32 -17.77 -7.14
CA GLU A 96 -9.60 -18.97 -7.58
C GLU A 96 -10.47 -19.72 -8.59
N GLY A 97 -10.24 -19.48 -9.88
CA GLY A 97 -11.14 -19.91 -10.94
C GLY A 97 -12.51 -19.25 -10.78
N GLU A 98 -13.59 -20.05 -10.73
CA GLU A 98 -14.95 -19.55 -10.54
C GLU A 98 -15.34 -19.36 -9.07
N THR A 99 -14.44 -19.65 -8.13
CA THR A 99 -14.74 -19.59 -6.68
C THR A 99 -14.29 -18.27 -6.08
N GLU A 100 -15.24 -17.50 -5.55
CA GLU A 100 -14.97 -16.32 -4.73
C GLU A 100 -14.51 -16.74 -3.32
N LYS A 101 -13.39 -16.18 -2.88
CA LYS A 101 -12.82 -16.36 -1.54
C LYS A 101 -12.67 -15.02 -0.86
N ASN A 102 -12.83 -15.04 0.46
CA ASN A 102 -12.79 -13.84 1.29
C ASN A 102 -11.82 -14.03 2.46
N LEU A 103 -10.98 -13.04 2.71
CA LEU A 103 -10.03 -12.95 3.81
C LEU A 103 -10.35 -11.71 4.63
N LEU A 104 -10.42 -11.87 5.95
CA LEU A 104 -10.33 -10.75 6.87
C LEU A 104 -8.85 -10.51 7.20
N ILE A 105 -8.44 -9.24 7.16
CA ILE A 105 -7.12 -8.77 7.58
C ILE A 105 -7.34 -7.82 8.75
N GLN A 106 -6.89 -8.22 9.94
CA GLN A 106 -7.02 -7.43 11.16
C GLN A 106 -5.66 -6.87 11.57
N LYS A 107 -5.58 -5.54 11.68
CA LYS A 107 -4.44 -4.77 12.18
C LYS A 107 -4.48 -4.72 13.70
N PHE A 108 -3.31 -4.92 14.33
CA PHE A 108 -3.11 -4.86 15.78
C PHE A 108 -1.87 -4.04 16.12
N TYR A 109 -1.86 -3.45 17.31
CA TYR A 109 -0.68 -2.83 17.90
C TYR A 109 -0.24 -3.63 19.14
N ASN A 110 1.04 -3.99 19.20
CA ASN A 110 1.65 -4.64 20.35
C ASN A 110 2.40 -3.61 21.20
N PRO A 111 1.87 -3.20 22.38
CA PRO A 111 2.49 -2.18 23.20
C PRO A 111 3.78 -2.64 23.90
N VAL A 112 4.06 -3.94 23.93
CA VAL A 112 5.28 -4.48 24.57
C VAL A 112 6.49 -4.34 23.67
N LYS A 113 6.29 -4.50 22.36
CA LYS A 113 7.35 -4.43 21.35
C LYS A 113 7.33 -3.16 20.53
N ASP A 114 6.29 -2.34 20.69
CA ASP A 114 6.04 -1.14 19.89
C ASP A 114 6.00 -1.46 18.39
N GLU A 115 5.21 -2.48 18.02
CA GLU A 115 5.09 -2.95 16.63
C GLU A 115 3.63 -3.09 16.21
N ILE A 116 3.36 -2.75 14.95
CA ILE A 116 2.12 -3.08 14.27
C ILE A 116 2.26 -4.45 13.62
N PHE A 117 1.21 -5.26 13.70
CA PHE A 117 1.17 -6.55 13.03
C PHE A 117 -0.25 -6.87 12.54
N PHE A 118 -0.33 -7.81 11.59
CA PHE A 118 -1.58 -8.20 10.96
C PHE A 118 -1.85 -9.69 11.15
N VAL A 119 -3.13 -10.04 11.31
CA VAL A 119 -3.61 -11.41 11.29
C VAL A 119 -4.64 -11.56 10.18
N LYS A 120 -4.48 -12.62 9.36
CA LYS A 120 -5.43 -12.98 8.30
C LYS A 120 -6.27 -14.20 8.68
N SER A 121 -7.53 -14.22 8.30
CA SER A 121 -8.43 -15.37 8.47
C SER A 121 -9.43 -15.47 7.33
N GLU A 122 -9.72 -16.69 6.86
CA GLU A 122 -10.78 -16.93 5.88
C GLU A 122 -12.16 -16.62 6.46
N THR A 123 -13.08 -16.15 5.60
CA THR A 123 -14.45 -15.83 6.01
C THR A 123 -15.45 -16.13 4.89
N THR A 124 -16.73 -16.24 5.28
CA THR A 124 -17.87 -16.32 4.35
C THR A 124 -18.62 -14.99 4.22
N LEU A 125 -18.09 -13.93 4.85
CA LEU A 125 -18.58 -12.57 4.68
C LEU A 125 -18.35 -12.13 3.23
N THR A 126 -19.39 -11.58 2.62
CA THR A 126 -19.32 -10.97 1.30
C THR A 126 -19.69 -9.50 1.41
N PRO A 127 -19.08 -8.59 0.61
CA PRO A 127 -19.34 -7.16 0.69
C PRO A 127 -20.84 -6.81 0.57
N LYS A 128 -21.59 -7.54 -0.26
CA LYS A 128 -23.02 -7.31 -0.51
C LYS A 128 -23.91 -7.48 0.73
N LYS A 129 -23.51 -8.25 1.75
CA LYS A 129 -24.33 -8.46 2.95
C LYS A 129 -24.33 -7.28 3.92
N GLN A 130 -23.44 -6.29 3.75
CA GLN A 130 -23.33 -5.14 4.65
C GLN A 130 -24.23 -3.96 4.27
N PHE A 131 -24.71 -3.90 3.03
CA PHE A 131 -25.50 -2.77 2.51
C PHE A 131 -27.03 -2.98 2.50
N LEU A 132 -27.52 -4.13 2.95
CA LEU A 132 -28.95 -4.42 3.09
C LEU A 132 -29.33 -4.41 4.58
N LYS A 133 -29.64 -3.22 5.11
CA LYS A 133 -30.37 -3.03 6.37
C LYS A 133 -31.64 -2.26 6.10
#